data_AF-A0A7C9MR48-F1
#
_entry.id   AF-A0A7C9MR48-F1
#
_cell.length_a   1.000
_cell.length_b   1.000
_cell.length_c   1.000
_cell.angle_alpha   90.00
_cell.angle_beta   90.00
_cell.angle_gamma   90.00
#
_symmetry.space_group_name_H-M   'P 1'
#
loop_
_entity.id
_entity.type
_entity.pdbx_description
1 polymer ?
#
loop_
_entity_poly.entity_id
_entity_poly.type
_entity_poly.pdbx_seq_one_letter_code
_entity_poly.pdbx_strand_id
1 'polypeptide(L)' 'MKAYLPFQDVLLTMPRVELAALVNNWLWEIPLEQTPTDEQALKMIELIKARPDAAECGAIIDSCDEYLNGK' A
#
# COMPACT_ATOMS: atom_id res chain seq x y z
N MET A 1 8.34 -3.68 18.43
CA MET A 1 8.27 -2.29 17.92
C MET A 1 6.96 -2.16 17.15
N LYS A 2 6.14 -1.15 17.44
CA LYS A 2 4.93 -0.87 16.65
C LYS A 2 5.36 -0.44 15.25
N ALA A 3 5.01 -1.22 14.23
CA ALA A 3 5.25 -0.85 12.85
C ALA A 3 4.37 0.36 12.51
N TYR A 4 4.98 1.54 12.51
CA TYR A 4 4.32 2.80 12.18
C TYR A 4 4.02 2.79 10.69
N LEU A 5 2.74 2.86 10.31
CA LEU A 5 2.30 3.02 8.93
C LEU A 5 2.27 4.53 8.67
N PRO A 6 3.33 5.15 8.11
CA PRO A 6 3.56 6.59 8.28
C PRO A 6 2.60 7.50 7.50
N PHE A 7 1.60 6.94 6.82
CA PHE A 7 1.05 7.54 5.62
C PHE A 7 -0.45 7.34 5.43
N GLN A 8 -1.26 7.17 6.50
CA GLN A 8 -2.71 6.98 6.31
C GLN A 8 -3.35 8.12 5.50
N ASP A 9 -3.05 9.37 5.84
CA ASP A 9 -3.56 10.53 5.11
C ASP A 9 -3.02 10.59 3.67
N VAL A 10 -1.76 10.20 3.46
CA VAL A 10 -1.14 10.13 2.12
C VAL A 10 -1.84 9.06 1.28
N LEU A 11 -2.09 7.86 1.83
CA LEU A 11 -2.79 6.78 1.14
C LEU A 11 -4.22 7.19 0.76
N LEU A 12 -4.87 8.05 1.55
CA LEU A 12 -6.23 8.53 1.28
C LEU A 12 -6.31 9.68 0.28
N THR A 13 -5.29 10.54 0.22
CA THR A 13 -5.37 11.83 -0.50
C THR A 13 -4.42 11.95 -1.68
N MET A 14 -3.35 11.15 -1.74
CA MET A 14 -2.36 11.21 -2.81
C MET A 14 -2.98 10.85 -4.16
N PRO A 15 -2.62 11.54 -5.25
CA PRO A 15 -3.08 11.18 -6.60
C PRO A 15 -2.75 9.72 -6.94
N ARG A 16 -3.65 9.03 -7.63
CA ARG A 16 -3.53 7.59 -7.94
C ARG A 16 -2.17 7.20 -8.54
N VAL A 17 -1.66 7.99 -9.49
CA VAL A 17 -0.38 7.68 -10.18
C VAL A 17 0.80 7.73 -9.20
N GLU A 18 0.83 8.73 -8.34
CA GLU A 18 1.86 8.86 -7.30
C GLU A 18 1.70 7.77 -6.23
N LEU A 19 0.46 7.47 -5.85
CA LEU A 19 0.14 6.41 -4.90
C LEU A 19 0.64 5.05 -5.40
N ALA A 20 0.42 4.74 -6.68
CA ALA A 20 0.89 3.50 -7.29
C ALA A 20 2.41 3.39 -7.23
N ALA A 21 3.13 4.46 -7.58
CA ALA A 21 4.59 4.48 -7.50
C ALA A 21 5.10 4.33 -6.05
N LEU A 22 4.47 5.01 -5.10
CA LEU A 22 4.81 4.92 -3.67
C LEU A 22 4.62 3.49 -3.15
N VAL A 23 3.46 2.88 -3.42
CA VAL A 23 3.16 1.51 -2.98
C VAL A 23 4.13 0.53 -3.63
N ASN A 24 4.38 0.62 -4.94
CA ASN A 24 5.30 -0.28 -5.62
C ASN A 24 6.72 -0.22 -5.05
N ASN A 25 7.23 0.99 -4.82
CA ASN A 25 8.53 1.18 -4.19
C ASN A 25 8.55 0.55 -2.79
N TRP A 26 7.51 0.78 -2.00
CA TRP A 26 7.44 0.29 -0.63
C TRP A 26 7.29 -1.25 -0.53
N LEU A 27 6.64 -1.89 -1.49
CA LEU A 27 6.50 -3.35 -1.53
C LEU A 27 7.77 -4.05 -2.02
N TRP A 28 8.47 -3.47 -3.01
CA TRP A 28 9.45 -4.23 -3.81
C TRP A 28 10.86 -3.61 -3.89
N GLU A 29 11.00 -2.30 -3.74
CA GLU A 29 12.26 -1.60 -4.05
C GLU A 29 13.06 -1.19 -2.80
N ILE A 30 12.43 -1.21 -1.63
CA ILE A 30 13.09 -0.88 -0.36
C ILE A 30 13.80 -2.08 0.29
N PRO A 31 14.76 -1.84 1.21
CA PRO A 31 15.42 -2.92 1.95
C PRO A 31 14.43 -3.82 2.71
N LEU A 32 14.72 -5.12 2.75
CA LEU A 32 13.84 -6.14 3.36
C LEU A 32 13.41 -5.79 4.78
N GLU A 33 14.32 -5.25 5.59
CA GLU A 33 14.09 -4.83 6.99
C GLU A 33 13.05 -3.72 7.13
N GLN A 34 12.75 -3.01 6.05
CA GLN A 34 11.79 -1.91 5.98
C GLN A 34 10.51 -2.28 5.22
N THR A 35 10.46 -3.48 4.63
CA THR A 35 9.29 -3.95 3.88
C THR A 35 8.07 -4.03 4.80
N PRO A 36 6.87 -3.71 4.28
CA PRO A 36 5.68 -3.71 5.10
C PRO A 36 5.37 -5.11 5.65
N THR A 37 4.95 -5.18 6.90
CA THR A 37 4.37 -6.42 7.42
C THR A 37 3.04 -6.72 6.72
N ASP A 38 2.58 -7.96 6.80
CA ASP A 38 1.31 -8.36 6.19
C ASP A 38 0.14 -7.54 6.79
N GLU A 39 0.19 -7.24 8.09
CA GLU A 39 -0.76 -6.33 8.74
C GLU A 39 -0.75 -4.93 8.12
N GLN A 40 0.43 -4.41 7.76
CA GLN A 40 0.55 -3.10 7.11
C GLN A 40 0.01 -3.14 5.68
N ALA A 41 0.30 -4.19 4.91
CA ALA A 41 -0.24 -4.38 3.57
C ALA A 41 -1.77 -4.50 3.56
N LEU A 42 -2.33 -5.30 4.48
CA LEU A 42 -3.78 -5.38 4.69
C LEU A 42 -4.37 -4.01 5.05
N LYS A 43 -3.70 -3.26 5.92
CA LYS A 43 -4.18 -1.92 6.30
C LYS A 43 -4.14 -0.93 5.13
N MET A 44 -3.13 -1.01 4.26
CA MET A 44 -3.10 -0.22 3.03
C MET A 44 -4.28 -0.54 2.13
N ILE A 45 -4.59 -1.82 1.93
CA ILE A 45 -5.73 -2.25 1.12
C ILE A 45 -7.04 -1.67 1.68
N GLU A 46 -7.25 -1.74 2.99
CA GLU A 46 -8.43 -1.15 3.64
C GLU A 46 -8.54 0.36 3.38
N LEU A 47 -7.44 1.10 3.50
CA LEU A 47 -7.41 2.54 3.30
C LEU A 47 -7.65 2.92 1.84
N ILE A 48 -7.03 2.21 0.90
CA ILE A 48 -7.21 2.46 -0.53
C ILE A 48 -8.65 2.16 -0.94
N LYS A 49 -9.26 1.10 -0.39
CA LYS A 49 -10.68 0.78 -0.61
C LYS A 49 -11.65 1.83 -0.06
N ALA A 50 -11.24 2.63 0.92
CA ALA A 50 -12.04 3.71 1.49
C ALA A 50 -11.97 5.02 0.69
N ARG A 51 -11.11 5.10 -0.33
CA ARG A 51 -10.96 6.31 -1.15
C ARG A 51 -12.20 6.56 -2.03
N PRO A 52 -12.53 7.83 -2.33
CA PRO A 52 -13.60 8.14 -3.29
C PRO A 52 -13.37 7.58 -4.70
N ASP A 53 -12.10 7.43 -5.11
CA ASP A 53 -11.65 6.89 -6.40
C ASP A 53 -11.24 5.41 -6.32
N ALA A 54 -11.66 4.67 -5.28
CA ALA A 54 -11.26 3.28 -5.05
C ALA A 54 -11.49 2.34 -6.24
N ALA A 55 -12.54 2.58 -7.03
CA ALA A 55 -12.83 1.81 -8.25
C ALA A 55 -11.71 1.89 -9.30
N GLU A 56 -10.91 2.95 -9.27
CA GLU A 56 -9.78 3.16 -10.18
C GLU A 56 -8.44 2.68 -9.58
N CYS A 57 -8.42 2.32 -8.29
CA CYS A 57 -7.22 1.88 -7.58
C CYS A 57 -6.97 0.37 -7.63
N GLY A 58 -7.72 -0.38 -8.45
CA GLY A 58 -7.66 -1.85 -8.53
C GLY A 58 -6.24 -2.41 -8.64
N ALA A 59 -5.43 -1.87 -9.57
CA ALA A 59 -4.05 -2.33 -9.77
C ALA A 59 -3.14 -2.14 -8.53
N ILE A 60 -3.42 -1.14 -7.69
CA ILE A 60 -2.66 -0.90 -6.45
C ILE A 60 -3.05 -1.95 -5.41
N ILE A 61 -4.34 -2.28 -5.31
CA ILE A 61 -4.86 -3.34 -4.43
C ILE A 61 -4.29 -4.69 -4.87
N ASP A 62 -4.32 -4.98 -6.16
CA ASP A 62 -3.79 -6.24 -6.72
C ASP A 62 -2.30 -6.40 -6.40
N SER A 63 -1.50 -5.32 -6.46
CA SER A 63 -0.08 -5.37 -6.10
C SER A 63 0.14 -5.66 -4.61
N CYS A 64 -0.70 -5.10 -3.73
CA CYS A 64 -0.68 -5.45 -2.31
C CYS A 64 -1.08 -6.91 -2.07
N ASP A 65 -2.08 -7.42 -2.79
CA ASP A 65 -2.51 -8.82 -2.70
C ASP A 65 -1.42 -9.77 -3.24
N GLU A 66 -0.73 -9.42 -4.32
CA GLU A 66 0.43 -10.17 -4.83
C GLU A 66 1.55 -10.24 -3.79
N TYR A 67 1.87 -9.12 -3.13
CA TYR A 67 2.85 -9.09 -2.06
C TYR A 67 2.47 -10.00 -0.89
N LEU A 68 1.19 -10.06 -0.51
CA LEU A 68 0.70 -10.91 0.57
C LEU A 68 0.73 -12.41 0.22
N ASN A 69 0.48 -12.77 -1.03
CA ASN A 69 0.43 -14.17 -1.47
C ASN A 69 1.77 -14.69 -2.02
N GLY A 70 2.70 -13.79 -2.36
CA GLY A 70 3.99 -14.10 -2.96
C GLY A 70 5.15 -14.26 -1.97
N LYS A 71 4.91 -14.12 -0.67
CA LYS A 71 5.87 -14.43 0.40
C LYS A 71 6.02 -15.93 0.64
#